data_AF-A0A068SHX0-F1
#
_entry.id   AF-A0A068SHX0-F1
#
_cell.length_a   1.000
_cell.length_b   1.000
_cell.length_c   1.000
_cell.angle_alpha   90.00
_cell.angle_beta   90.00
_cell.angle_gamma   90.00
#
_symmetry.space_group_name_H-M   'P 1'
#
loop_
_entity.id
_entity.type
_entity.pdbx_description
1 polymer ?
#
loop_
_entity_poly.entity_id
_entity_poly.type
_entity_poly.pdbx_seq_one_letter_code
_entity_poly.pdbx_strand_id
1 'polypeptide(L)'
;MDRLTQLQDGIDAMARMLTNSLFYVHEKSSMAQLNDSIPIAQPKVQADPPEVFQQNLHELAGDLVKKAKEIDALIEVLPGIKHTEEEQMELLKELEEKNKQANEEYEAAVREMESVQAKVTQTLRTIADDWSQSGDQQQGKKE
;
A
#
# COMPACT_ATOMS: atom_id res chain seq x y z
N MET A 1 0.52 -1.29 3.98
CA MET A 1 1.93 -1.27 4.44
C MET A 1 2.64 -0.22 3.61
N ASP A 2 3.38 0.68 4.24
CA ASP A 2 4.08 1.76 3.54
C ASP A 2 5.17 1.20 2.59
N ARG A 3 5.46 1.91 1.49
CA ARG A 3 6.43 1.48 0.46
C ARG A 3 7.85 1.46 1.00
N LEU A 4 8.20 2.40 1.87
CA LEU A 4 9.50 2.42 2.52
C LEU A 4 9.66 1.22 3.46
N THR A 5 8.61 0.89 4.22
CA THR A 5 8.61 -0.33 5.06
C THR A 5 8.74 -1.60 4.21
N GLN A 6 8.03 -1.70 3.08
CA GLN A 6 8.17 -2.85 2.16
C GLN A 6 9.60 -2.99 1.63
N LEU A 7 10.28 -1.87 1.34
CA LEU A 7 11.68 -1.88 0.90
C LEU A 7 12.61 -2.35 2.02
N GLN A 8 12.41 -1.87 3.25
CA GLN A 8 13.18 -2.31 4.42
C GLN A 8 13.04 -3.82 4.63
N ASP A 9 11.80 -4.33 4.65
CA ASP A 9 11.53 -5.78 4.77
C ASP A 9 12.18 -6.57 3.61
N GLY A 10 12.17 -6.01 2.40
CA GLY A 10 12.82 -6.60 1.22
C GLY A 10 14.33 -6.75 1.37
N ILE A 11 14.99 -5.70 1.87
CA ILE A 11 16.44 -5.69 2.13
C ILE A 11 16.79 -6.67 3.27
N ASP A 12 16.02 -6.68 4.34
CA ASP A 12 16.22 -7.62 5.46
C ASP A 12 16.06 -9.08 5.01
N ALA A 13 15.07 -9.35 4.18
CA ALA A 13 14.89 -10.66 3.56
C ALA A 13 16.09 -11.06 2.69
N MET A 14 16.59 -10.14 1.86
CA MET A 14 17.77 -10.39 1.03
C MET A 14 19.03 -10.68 1.87
N ALA A 15 19.24 -9.94 2.96
CA ALA A 15 20.36 -10.18 3.88
C ALA A 15 20.29 -11.59 4.52
N ARG A 16 19.09 -12.01 4.92
CA ARG A 16 18.85 -13.38 5.43
C ARG A 16 19.11 -14.44 4.36
N MET A 17 18.64 -14.22 3.14
CA MET A 17 18.88 -15.12 2.01
C MET A 17 20.37 -15.27 1.73
N LEU A 18 21.14 -14.18 1.75
CA LEU A 18 22.59 -14.21 1.58
C LEU A 18 23.28 -15.01 2.68
N THR A 19 22.88 -14.79 3.94
CA THR A 19 23.46 -15.48 5.09
C THR A 19 23.17 -16.99 5.03
N ASN A 20 21.94 -17.36 4.71
CA ASN A 20 21.52 -18.75 4.55
C ASN A 20 22.21 -19.42 3.35
N SER A 21 22.38 -18.68 2.25
CA SER A 21 23.09 -19.18 1.06
C SER A 21 24.56 -19.45 1.39
N LEU A 22 25.22 -18.51 2.09
CA LEU A 22 26.61 -18.70 2.52
C LEU A 22 26.74 -19.89 3.47
N PHE A 23 25.82 -20.02 4.42
CA PHE A 23 25.77 -21.17 5.32
C PHE A 23 25.58 -22.49 4.56
N TYR A 24 24.67 -22.51 3.58
CA TYR A 24 24.45 -23.67 2.72
C TYR A 24 25.72 -24.06 1.95
N VAL A 25 26.37 -23.09 1.29
CA VAL A 25 27.62 -23.35 0.56
C VAL A 25 28.73 -23.85 1.47
N HIS A 26 28.88 -23.23 2.64
CA HIS A 26 29.86 -23.66 3.63
C HIS A 26 29.58 -25.09 4.10
N GLU A 27 28.33 -25.40 4.45
CA GLU A 27 27.97 -26.67 5.08
C GLU A 27 27.90 -27.83 4.09
N LYS A 28 27.38 -27.58 2.89
CA LYS A 28 27.05 -28.60 1.89
C LYS A 28 28.09 -28.78 0.79
N SER A 29 29.13 -27.95 0.74
CA SER A 29 30.24 -28.15 -0.20
C SER A 29 31.04 -29.42 0.11
N SER A 30 31.28 -30.22 -0.94
CA SER A 30 32.20 -31.36 -0.89
C SER A 30 33.65 -30.89 -0.95
N MET A 31 34.57 -31.64 -0.33
CA MET A 31 36.00 -31.41 -0.52
C MET A 31 36.43 -31.80 -1.94
N ALA A 32 37.17 -30.92 -2.62
CA ALA A 32 37.76 -31.22 -3.92
C ALA A 32 39.12 -31.91 -3.76
N GLN A 33 39.36 -33.00 -4.49
CA GLN A 33 40.69 -33.61 -4.58
C GLN A 33 41.59 -32.75 -5.47
N LEU A 34 42.73 -32.32 -4.93
CA LEU A 34 43.71 -31.52 -5.68
C LEU A 34 44.71 -32.41 -6.45
N ASN A 35 44.90 -33.66 -6.01
CA ASN A 35 45.78 -34.63 -6.63
C ASN A 35 45.19 -36.04 -6.50
N ASP A 36 45.06 -36.75 -7.62
CA ASP A 36 44.53 -38.12 -7.69
C ASP A 36 45.34 -39.14 -6.87
N SER A 37 46.59 -38.80 -6.53
CA SER A 37 47.49 -39.67 -5.74
C SER A 37 47.25 -39.57 -4.23
N ILE A 38 46.47 -38.60 -3.75
CA ILE A 38 46.22 -38.37 -2.32
C ILE A 38 44.71 -38.49 -2.06
N PRO A 39 44.23 -39.62 -1.50
CA PRO A 39 42.81 -39.78 -1.22
C PRO A 39 42.36 -38.84 -0.09
N ILE A 40 41.10 -38.38 -0.16
CA ILE A 40 40.49 -37.59 0.92
C ILE A 40 40.35 -38.49 2.15
N ALA A 41 41.08 -38.15 3.22
CA ALA A 41 41.12 -38.96 4.44
C ALA A 41 39.79 -38.97 5.22
N GLN A 42 38.99 -37.90 5.13
CA GLN A 42 37.67 -37.80 5.75
C GLN A 42 36.71 -37.01 4.84
N PRO A 43 35.81 -37.68 4.09
CA PRO A 43 34.80 -36.97 3.33
C PRO A 43 33.84 -36.23 4.28
N LYS A 44 33.45 -35.01 3.92
CA LYS A 44 32.47 -34.24 4.69
C LYS A 44 31.12 -34.95 4.63
N VAL A 45 30.72 -35.56 5.75
CA VAL A 45 29.51 -36.42 5.86
C VAL A 45 28.23 -35.68 5.48
N GLN A 46 28.21 -34.35 5.67
CA GLN A 46 27.04 -33.52 5.43
C GLN A 46 26.94 -32.97 4.00
N ALA A 47 27.95 -33.19 3.15
CA ALA A 47 28.00 -32.65 1.79
C ALA A 47 26.91 -33.26 0.89
N ASP A 48 26.34 -32.42 0.05
CA ASP A 48 25.34 -32.87 -0.92
C ASP A 48 26.04 -33.44 -2.17
N PRO A 49 25.40 -34.35 -2.92
CA PRO A 49 25.93 -34.81 -4.21
C PRO A 49 26.20 -33.62 -5.15
N PRO A 50 27.25 -33.67 -6.00
CA PRO A 50 27.64 -32.52 -6.84
C PRO A 50 26.51 -31.97 -7.71
N GLU A 51 25.66 -32.83 -8.25
CA GLU A 51 24.52 -32.45 -9.09
C GLU A 51 23.43 -31.70 -8.29
N VAL A 52 23.09 -32.21 -7.10
CA VAL A 52 22.14 -31.56 -6.18
C VAL A 52 22.69 -30.23 -5.68
N PHE A 53 23.99 -30.20 -5.34
CA PHE A 53 24.66 -28.97 -4.89
C PHE A 53 24.67 -27.89 -5.98
N GLN A 54 24.95 -28.25 -7.23
CA GLN A 54 24.90 -27.31 -8.37
C GLN A 54 23.48 -26.81 -8.64
N GLN A 55 22.47 -27.68 -8.55
CA GLN A 55 21.07 -27.29 -8.72
C GLN A 55 20.64 -26.29 -7.63
N ASN A 56 20.93 -26.61 -6.36
CA ASN A 56 20.58 -25.74 -5.23
C ASN A 56 21.34 -24.40 -5.30
N LEU A 57 22.61 -24.41 -5.73
CA LEU A 57 23.37 -23.17 -5.99
C LEU A 57 22.70 -22.29 -7.04
N HIS A 58 22.23 -22.90 -8.13
CA HIS A 58 21.56 -22.17 -9.19
C HIS A 58 20.22 -21.58 -8.72
N GLU A 59 19.45 -22.33 -7.93
CA GLU A 59 18.21 -21.87 -7.32
C GLU A 59 18.45 -20.69 -6.36
N LEU A 60 19.39 -20.84 -5.42
CA LEU A 60 19.75 -19.77 -4.47
C LEU A 60 20.21 -18.48 -5.18
N ALA A 61 21.03 -18.62 -6.22
CA ALA A 61 21.47 -17.48 -7.03
C ALA A 61 20.31 -16.84 -7.80
N GLY A 62 19.43 -17.66 -8.37
CA GLY A 62 18.22 -17.21 -9.07
C GLY A 62 17.29 -16.43 -8.15
N ASP A 63 17.06 -16.93 -6.94
CA ASP A 63 16.23 -16.28 -5.93
C ASP A 63 16.82 -14.95 -5.45
N LEU A 64 18.14 -14.89 -5.25
CA LEU A 64 18.83 -13.64 -4.91
C LEU A 64 18.70 -12.59 -6.01
N VAL A 65 18.89 -12.97 -7.29
CA VAL A 65 18.72 -12.07 -8.43
C VAL A 65 17.28 -11.60 -8.56
N LYS A 66 16.32 -12.50 -8.37
CA LYS A 66 14.89 -12.15 -8.37
C LYS A 66 14.60 -11.15 -7.26
N LYS A 67 15.13 -11.37 -6.05
CA LYS A 67 14.91 -10.45 -4.93
C LYS A 67 15.54 -9.09 -5.15
N ALA A 68 16.72 -9.04 -5.75
CA ALA A 68 17.37 -7.79 -6.14
C ALA A 68 16.50 -6.99 -7.13
N LYS A 69 15.92 -7.65 -8.15
CA LYS A 69 15.01 -6.99 -9.10
C LYS A 69 13.72 -6.49 -8.45
N GLU A 70 13.18 -7.24 -7.48
CA GLU A 70 12.03 -6.79 -6.70
C GLU A 70 12.37 -5.52 -5.90
N ILE A 71 13.56 -5.46 -5.30
CA ILE A 71 14.06 -4.28 -4.59
C ILE A 71 14.23 -3.09 -5.55
N ASP A 72 14.82 -3.30 -6.73
CA ASP A 72 14.97 -2.24 -7.74
C ASP A 72 13.61 -1.68 -8.16
N ALA A 73 12.65 -2.55 -8.46
CA ALA A 73 11.29 -2.14 -8.80
C ALA A 73 10.60 -1.38 -7.65
N LEU A 74 10.86 -1.75 -6.39
CA LEU A 74 10.36 -1.02 -5.22
C LEU A 74 10.97 0.37 -5.11
N ILE A 75 12.27 0.52 -5.42
CA ILE A 75 12.96 1.81 -5.43
C ILE A 75 12.35 2.74 -6.50
N GLU A 76 12.06 2.23 -7.70
CA GLU A 76 11.47 3.01 -8.79
C GLU A 76 10.09 3.59 -8.46
N VAL A 77 9.33 2.92 -7.60
CA VAL A 77 7.99 3.33 -7.19
C VAL A 77 7.95 4.06 -5.84
N LEU A 78 9.11 4.42 -5.28
CA LEU A 78 9.14 5.19 -4.04
C LEU A 78 8.46 6.55 -4.23
N PRO A 79 7.50 6.92 -3.36
CA PRO A 79 6.84 8.21 -3.45
C PRO A 79 7.87 9.33 -3.24
N GLY A 80 7.82 10.34 -4.09
CA GLY A 80 8.66 11.53 -3.95
C GLY A 80 10.09 11.41 -4.48
N ILE A 81 10.55 10.26 -4.99
CA ILE A 81 11.93 10.10 -5.49
C ILE A 81 12.24 10.97 -6.73
N LYS A 82 11.20 11.46 -7.42
CA LYS A 82 11.32 12.27 -8.65
C LYS A 82 11.20 13.78 -8.40
N HIS A 83 10.89 14.18 -7.16
CA HIS A 83 10.60 15.57 -6.82
C HIS A 83 11.59 16.08 -5.77
N THR A 84 11.93 17.36 -5.84
CA THR A 84 12.70 18.00 -4.78
C THR A 84 11.78 18.30 -3.58
N GLU A 85 12.37 18.50 -2.40
CA GLU A 85 11.62 18.88 -1.20
C GLU A 85 10.84 20.20 -1.41
N GLU A 86 11.43 21.15 -2.13
CA GLU A 86 10.79 22.42 -2.47
C GLU A 86 9.56 22.22 -3.36
N GLU A 87 9.66 21.39 -4.40
CA GLU A 87 8.53 21.03 -5.27
C GLU A 87 7.42 20.34 -4.48
N GLN A 88 7.78 19.45 -3.55
CA GLN A 88 6.82 18.77 -2.69
C GLN A 88 6.11 19.74 -1.76
N MET A 89 6.84 20.69 -1.16
CA MET A 89 6.24 21.72 -0.31
C MET A 89 5.30 22.63 -1.09
N GLU A 90 5.66 23.02 -2.31
CA GLU A 90 4.80 23.85 -3.15
C GLU A 90 3.52 23.10 -3.55
N LEU A 91 3.65 21.82 -3.94
CA LEU A 91 2.51 20.96 -4.19
C LEU A 91 1.59 20.83 -2.97
N LEU A 92 2.15 20.70 -1.77
CA LEU A 92 1.38 20.64 -0.54
C LEU A 92 0.58 21.94 -0.30
N LYS A 93 1.19 23.11 -0.50
CA LYS A 93 0.48 24.40 -0.39
C LYS A 93 -0.65 24.51 -1.42
N GLU A 94 -0.41 24.10 -2.65
CA GLU A 94 -1.43 24.11 -3.71
C GLU A 94 -2.60 23.19 -3.35
N LEU A 95 -2.31 21.99 -2.84
CA LEU A 95 -3.33 21.04 -2.39
C LEU A 95 -4.11 21.57 -1.19
N GLU A 96 -3.45 22.24 -0.24
CA GLU A 96 -4.10 22.86 0.91
C GLU A 96 -5.07 23.96 0.48
N GLU A 97 -4.65 24.84 -0.43
CA GLU A 97 -5.52 25.90 -0.95
C GLU A 97 -6.70 25.34 -1.74
N LYS A 98 -6.48 24.32 -2.57
CA LYS A 98 -7.57 23.60 -3.27
C LYS A 98 -8.55 22.96 -2.29
N ASN A 99 -8.05 22.36 -1.21
CA ASN A 99 -8.89 21.74 -0.19
C ASN A 99 -9.75 22.78 0.53
N LYS A 100 -9.15 23.92 0.88
CA LYS A 100 -9.85 25.05 1.48
C LYS A 100 -10.97 25.57 0.58
N GLN A 101 -10.70 25.81 -0.70
CA GLN A 101 -11.71 26.25 -1.66
C GLN A 101 -12.85 25.23 -1.80
N ALA A 102 -12.50 23.94 -1.95
CA ALA A 102 -13.50 22.87 -2.01
C ALA A 102 -14.36 22.78 -0.74
N ASN A 103 -13.77 23.04 0.44
CA ASN A 103 -14.51 23.08 1.69
C ASN A 103 -15.45 24.30 1.78
N GLU A 104 -15.01 25.48 1.33
CA GLU A 104 -15.86 26.68 1.27
C GLU A 104 -17.06 26.48 0.34
N GLU A 105 -16.84 25.87 -0.83
CA GLU A 105 -17.90 25.49 -1.77
C GLU A 105 -18.85 24.46 -1.15
N TYR A 106 -18.30 23.45 -0.46
CA TYR A 106 -19.09 22.46 0.26
C TYR A 106 -19.98 23.10 1.33
N GLU A 107 -19.44 24.00 2.16
CA GLU A 107 -20.23 24.71 3.17
C GLU A 107 -21.31 25.60 2.55
N ALA A 108 -21.02 26.26 1.43
CA ALA A 108 -22.00 27.06 0.71
C ALA A 108 -23.16 26.19 0.19
N ALA A 109 -22.85 25.04 -0.41
CA ALA A 109 -23.85 24.09 -0.89
C ALA A 109 -24.70 23.53 0.25
N VAL A 110 -24.10 23.22 1.41
CA VAL A 110 -24.83 22.78 2.61
C VAL A 110 -25.78 23.87 3.10
N ARG A 111 -25.32 25.13 3.18
CA ARG A 111 -26.17 26.27 3.58
C ARG A 111 -27.36 26.47 2.64
N GLU A 112 -27.13 26.33 1.33
CA GLU A 112 -28.21 26.42 0.34
C GLU A 112 -29.21 25.28 0.50
N MET A 113 -28.72 24.04 0.66
CA MET A 113 -29.55 22.86 0.91
C MET A 113 -30.43 23.04 2.15
N GLU A 114 -29.87 23.51 3.27
CA GLU A 114 -30.62 23.79 4.50
C GLU A 114 -31.70 24.87 4.28
N SER A 115 -31.38 25.93 3.53
CA SER A 115 -32.36 26.97 3.19
C SER A 115 -33.52 26.43 2.36
N VAL A 116 -33.22 25.61 1.34
CA VAL A 116 -34.23 24.98 0.48
C VAL A 116 -35.07 23.99 1.31
N GLN A 117 -34.45 23.18 2.16
CA GLN A 117 -35.15 22.25 3.04
C GLN A 117 -36.12 22.99 3.98
N ALA A 118 -35.69 24.10 4.57
CA ALA A 118 -36.53 24.93 5.42
C ALA A 118 -37.74 25.50 4.65
N LYS A 119 -37.53 26.00 3.43
CA LYS A 119 -38.61 26.50 2.56
C LYS A 119 -39.62 25.41 2.22
N VAL A 120 -39.15 24.23 1.80
CA VAL A 120 -40.02 23.08 1.47
C VAL A 120 -40.84 22.65 2.70
N THR A 121 -40.19 22.56 3.86
CA THR A 121 -40.87 22.20 5.12
C THR A 121 -41.93 23.24 5.50
N GLN A 122 -41.64 24.53 5.32
CA GLN A 122 -42.59 25.61 5.58
C GLN A 122 -43.80 25.53 4.63
N THR A 123 -43.57 25.32 3.33
CA THR A 123 -44.67 25.18 2.35
C THR A 123 -45.55 23.97 2.67
N LEU A 124 -44.94 22.83 3.04
CA LEU A 124 -45.69 21.64 3.47
C LEU A 124 -46.53 21.91 4.72
N ARG A 125 -46.01 22.64 5.71
CA ARG A 125 -46.78 23.06 6.89
C ARG A 125 -47.94 23.97 6.54
N THR A 126 -47.72 24.99 5.71
CA THR A 126 -48.79 25.90 5.28
C THR A 126 -49.88 25.16 4.52
N ILE A 127 -49.53 24.21 3.65
CA ILE A 127 -50.52 23.36 2.98
C ILE A 127 -51.28 22.51 4.03
N ALA A 128 -50.59 21.87 4.97
CA ALA A 128 -51.26 21.08 6.01
C ALA A 128 -52.23 21.92 6.87
N ASP A 129 -51.84 23.14 7.23
CA ASP A 129 -52.66 24.07 8.02
C ASP A 129 -53.90 24.55 7.24
N ASP A 130 -53.74 24.86 5.95
CA ASP A 130 -54.84 25.31 5.06
C ASP A 130 -55.89 24.19 4.86
N TRP A 131 -55.43 22.94 4.72
CA TRP A 131 -56.33 21.78 4.64
C TRP A 131 -57.06 21.52 5.96
N SER A 132 -56.41 21.74 7.11
CA SER A 132 -57.05 21.66 8.42
C SER A 132 -58.17 22.69 8.58
N GLN A 133 -57.92 23.96 8.22
CA GLN A 133 -58.92 25.04 8.30
C GLN A 133 -60.08 24.87 7.29
N SER A 134 -59.79 24.34 6.11
CA SER A 134 -60.80 24.03 5.09
C SER A 134 -61.78 22.93 5.54
N GLY A 135 -61.29 21.96 6.31
CA GLY A 135 -62.11 20.92 6.93
C GLY A 135 -63.05 21.44 8.02
N ASP A 136 -62.57 22.38 8.85
CA ASP A 136 -63.36 23.01 9.92
C ASP A 136 -64.48 23.93 9.37
N GLN A 137 -64.21 24.68 8.29
CA GLN A 137 -65.21 25.55 7.67
C GLN A 137 -66.36 24.79 6.98
N GLN A 138 -66.14 23.54 6.57
CA GLN A 138 -67.20 22.68 6.03
C GLN A 138 -68.07 22.02 7.13
N GLN A 139 -67.57 21.88 8.35
CA GLN A 139 -68.36 21.39 9.48
C GLN A 139 -69.24 22.49 10.11
N GLY A 140 -68.73 23.73 10.23
CA GLY A 140 -69.50 24.85 10.81
C GLY A 140 -70.65 25.41 9.95
N LYS A 141 -70.81 24.96 8.69
CA LYS A 141 -71.94 25.34 7.82
C LYS A 141 -73.10 24.32 7.82
N LYS A 142 -72.99 23.25 8.61
CA LYS A 142 -74.01 22.18 8.70
C LYS A 142 -74.86 22.22 9.97
N GLU A 143 -74.68 23.21 10.84
CA GLU A 143 -75.58 23.51 11.96
C GLU A 143 -76.43 24.75 11.66
#